data_AF-A0A661WRS4-F1
#
_entry.id   AF-A0A661WRS4-F1
#
_cell.length_a   1.000
_cell.length_b   1.000
_cell.length_c   1.000
_cell.angle_alpha   90.00
_cell.angle_beta   90.00
_cell.angle_gamma   90.00
#
_symmetry.space_group_name_H-M   'P 1'
#
loop_
_entity.id
_entity.type
_entity.pdbx_description
1 polymer ?
#
loop_
_entity_poly.entity_id
_entity_poly.type
_entity_poly.pdbx_seq_one_letter_code
_entity_poly.pdbx_strand_id
1 'polypeptide(L)'
;MKLKKTTLFAVFGFFFLFIIKTANSLHTKIIFKLIDPPVLLLLSMLSYLFIIFFFYSLFRKYAKSGSLKAASLLTAIGFLFQLLLDLHIIAFHQNNPFAKTFGIGFPFILLIILCYFFITFARESGENLKLRLSAFVALGSIVLSLVIYLILMFNFYLGRKLTFNVSLGIIIFTLIFFTHIYFYIIFYREIDALK
;
A
#
# COMPACT_ATOMS: atom_id res chain seq x y z
N MET A 1 -19.20 9.12 10.72
CA MET A 1 -18.35 8.93 11.92
C MET A 1 -17.43 7.71 11.83
N LYS A 2 -17.93 6.49 11.53
CA LYS A 2 -17.07 5.28 11.48
C LYS A 2 -15.98 5.34 10.38
N LEU A 3 -16.30 5.81 9.17
CA LEU A 3 -15.30 5.86 8.07
C LEU A 3 -14.20 6.90 8.31
N LYS A 4 -14.54 8.09 8.84
CA LYS A 4 -13.53 9.09 9.28
C LYS A 4 -12.50 8.48 10.25
N LYS A 5 -12.95 7.69 11.24
CA LYS A 5 -12.05 7.00 12.18
C LYS A 5 -11.18 5.97 11.48
N THR A 6 -11.73 5.15 10.60
CA THR A 6 -10.94 4.15 9.86
C THR A 6 -9.99 4.79 8.85
N THR A 7 -10.30 5.97 8.31
CA THR A 7 -9.36 6.76 7.49
C THR A 7 -8.15 7.21 8.31
N LEU A 8 -8.36 7.66 9.56
CA LEU A 8 -7.24 7.99 10.45
C LEU A 8 -6.42 6.76 10.80
N PHE A 9 -7.05 5.61 11.06
CA PHE A 9 -6.31 4.36 11.25
C PHE A 9 -5.50 3.96 10.02
N ALA A 10 -6.04 4.12 8.81
CA ALA A 10 -5.29 3.89 7.58
C ALA A 10 -4.09 4.84 7.47
N VAL A 11 -4.24 6.13 7.80
CA VAL A 11 -3.12 7.09 7.88
C VAL A 11 -2.04 6.59 8.82
N PHE A 12 -2.39 6.17 10.05
CA PHE A 12 -1.42 5.59 10.99
C PHE A 12 -0.76 4.33 10.42
N GLY A 13 -1.52 3.44 9.78
CA GLY A 13 -0.97 2.25 9.12
C GLY A 13 0.05 2.58 8.03
N PHE A 14 -0.23 3.57 7.17
CA PHE A 14 0.72 4.01 6.14
C PHE A 14 1.96 4.66 6.73
N PHE A 15 1.84 5.41 7.84
CA PHE A 15 2.99 5.94 8.59
C PHE A 15 3.89 4.81 9.11
N PHE A 16 3.32 3.79 9.74
CA PHE A 16 4.09 2.65 10.24
C PHE A 16 4.76 1.88 9.10
N LEU A 17 4.04 1.57 8.02
CA LEU A 17 4.63 0.92 6.85
C LEU A 17 5.76 1.73 6.22
N PHE A 18 5.64 3.06 6.16
CA PHE A 18 6.70 3.94 5.68
C PHE A 18 7.94 3.88 6.57
N ILE A 19 7.78 3.96 7.89
CA ILE A 19 8.89 3.87 8.85
C ILE A 19 9.59 2.51 8.70
N ILE A 20 8.83 1.41 8.68
CA ILE A 20 9.38 0.05 8.54
C ILE A 20 10.14 -0.12 7.23
N LYS A 21 9.56 0.30 6.10
CA LYS A 21 10.20 0.19 4.78
C LYS A 21 11.44 1.07 4.67
N THR A 22 11.42 2.27 5.26
CA THR A 22 12.57 3.19 5.29
C THR A 22 13.69 2.65 6.19
N ALA A 23 13.35 2.08 7.35
CA ALA A 23 14.32 1.41 8.21
C ALA A 23 14.98 0.22 7.51
N ASN A 24 14.20 -0.59 6.80
CA ASN A 24 14.71 -1.75 6.04
C ASN A 24 15.63 -1.32 4.88
N SER A 25 15.29 -0.25 4.17
CA SER A 25 16.06 0.22 3.00
C SER A 25 17.37 0.91 3.37
N LEU A 26 17.41 1.61 4.51
CA LEU A 26 18.61 2.33 4.97
C LEU A 26 19.75 1.42 5.46
N HIS A 27 19.59 0.09 5.43
CA HIS A 27 20.62 -0.89 5.84
C HIS A 27 21.31 -0.53 7.18
N THR A 28 20.59 0.19 8.04
CA THR A 28 21.13 0.59 9.34
C THR A 28 21.03 -0.65 10.21
N LYS A 29 22.12 -1.41 10.27
CA LYS A 29 22.37 -2.46 11.29
C LYS A 29 22.01 -1.97 12.70
N ILE A 30 21.96 -0.66 12.92
CA ILE A 30 21.54 0.02 14.15
C ILE A 30 20.04 -0.19 14.45
N ILE A 31 19.13 -0.03 13.47
CA ILE A 31 17.68 -0.17 13.72
C ILE A 31 17.30 -1.65 13.89
N PHE A 32 17.88 -2.54 13.08
CA PHE A 32 17.69 -4.00 13.24
C PHE A 32 18.33 -4.57 14.51
N LYS A 33 19.24 -3.83 15.16
CA LYS A 33 19.75 -4.16 16.50
C LYS A 33 18.82 -3.68 17.63
N LEU A 34 17.94 -2.72 17.35
CA LEU A 34 17.03 -2.12 18.34
C LEU A 34 15.63 -2.76 18.32
N ILE A 35 15.19 -3.28 17.17
CA ILE A 35 13.87 -3.90 17.00
C ILE A 35 14.04 -5.23 16.29
N ASP A 36 13.61 -6.30 16.96
CA ASP A 36 13.65 -7.66 16.42
C ASP A 36 12.80 -7.77 15.13
N PRO A 37 13.29 -8.45 14.08
CA PRO A 37 12.57 -8.60 12.81
C PRO A 37 11.11 -9.12 12.94
N PRO A 38 10.79 -10.07 13.84
CA PRO A 38 9.41 -10.47 14.12
C PRO A 38 8.51 -9.32 14.61
N VAL A 39 9.04 -8.37 15.38
CA VAL A 39 8.28 -7.21 15.89
C VAL A 39 7.95 -6.24 14.74
N LEU A 40 8.88 -6.02 13.82
CA LEU A 40 8.63 -5.23 12.60
C LEU A 40 7.55 -5.86 11.72
N LEU A 41 7.55 -7.20 11.59
CA LEU A 41 6.51 -7.96 10.89
C LEU A 41 5.14 -7.82 11.58
N LEU A 42 5.08 -7.91 12.92
CA LEU A 42 3.82 -7.70 13.66
C LEU A 42 3.27 -6.27 13.46
N LEU A 43 4.13 -5.25 13.47
CA LEU A 43 3.73 -3.87 13.19
C LEU A 43 3.25 -3.67 11.74
N SER A 44 3.89 -4.35 10.78
CA SER A 44 3.44 -4.39 9.38
C SER A 44 2.04 -5.00 9.27
N MET A 45 1.80 -6.14 9.93
CA MET A 45 0.49 -6.80 9.96
C MET A 45 -0.59 -5.93 10.59
N LEU A 46 -0.30 -5.27 11.71
CA LEU A 46 -1.23 -4.32 12.33
C LEU A 46 -1.59 -3.17 11.38
N SER A 47 -0.60 -2.67 10.64
CA SER A 47 -0.79 -1.63 9.63
C SER A 47 -1.72 -2.10 8.51
N TYR A 48 -1.54 -3.34 8.02
CA TYR A 48 -2.45 -3.93 7.03
C TYR A 48 -3.87 -4.08 7.58
N LEU A 49 -4.06 -4.48 8.83
CA LEU A 49 -5.40 -4.52 9.45
C LEU A 49 -6.10 -3.17 9.40
N PHE A 50 -5.41 -2.08 9.73
CA PHE A 50 -5.98 -0.74 9.65
C PHE A 50 -6.39 -0.34 8.22
N ILE A 51 -5.57 -0.69 7.24
CA ILE A 51 -5.87 -0.43 5.83
C ILE A 51 -7.06 -1.28 5.36
N ILE A 52 -7.11 -2.57 5.73
CA ILE A 52 -8.24 -3.46 5.44
C ILE A 52 -9.54 -2.90 6.04
N PHE A 53 -9.51 -2.44 7.29
CA PHE A 53 -10.69 -1.85 7.93
C PHE A 53 -11.20 -0.61 7.21
N PHE A 54 -10.31 0.22 6.66
CA PHE A 54 -10.69 1.36 5.82
C PHE A 54 -11.41 0.89 4.55
N PHE A 55 -10.80 0.01 3.76
CA PHE A 55 -11.39 -0.46 2.50
C PHE A 55 -12.68 -1.24 2.70
N TYR A 56 -12.75 -2.07 3.74
CA TYR A 56 -13.97 -2.77 4.13
C TYR A 56 -15.08 -1.79 4.53
N SER A 57 -14.75 -0.73 5.28
CA SER A 57 -15.73 0.30 5.66
C SER A 57 -16.20 1.11 4.46
N LEU A 58 -15.31 1.41 3.51
CA LEU A 58 -15.62 2.07 2.26
C LEU A 58 -16.58 1.21 1.41
N PHE A 59 -16.25 -0.07 1.22
CA PHE A 59 -17.08 -1.07 0.54
C PHE A 59 -18.49 -1.15 1.12
N ARG A 60 -18.60 -1.35 2.44
CA ARG A 60 -19.88 -1.67 3.07
C ARG A 60 -20.85 -0.48 3.12
N LYS A 61 -20.34 0.75 3.23
CA LYS A 61 -21.17 1.90 3.65
C LYS A 61 -21.11 3.13 2.75
N TYR A 62 -20.14 3.22 1.83
CA TYR A 62 -19.87 4.49 1.14
C TYR A 62 -19.67 4.33 -0.36
N ALA A 63 -19.29 3.16 -0.85
CA ALA A 63 -19.29 2.87 -2.27
C ALA A 63 -20.74 2.78 -2.78
N LYS A 64 -21.19 3.78 -3.56
CA LYS A 64 -22.55 3.85 -4.11
C LYS A 64 -22.73 2.93 -5.32
N SER A 65 -21.75 2.88 -6.22
CA SER A 65 -21.79 2.04 -7.42
C SER A 65 -21.34 0.59 -7.16
N GLY A 66 -21.65 -0.30 -8.10
CA GLY A 66 -21.08 -1.66 -8.12
C GLY A 66 -19.56 -1.69 -8.34
N SER A 67 -19.02 -0.78 -9.15
CA SER A 67 -17.59 -0.73 -9.51
C SER A 67 -16.71 -0.32 -8.33
N LEU A 68 -17.04 0.76 -7.62
CA LEU A 68 -16.27 1.17 -6.44
C LEU A 68 -16.41 0.18 -5.28
N LYS A 69 -17.56 -0.52 -5.18
CA LYS A 69 -17.71 -1.63 -4.24
C LYS A 69 -16.73 -2.76 -4.58
N ALA A 70 -16.72 -3.21 -5.83
CA ALA A 70 -15.81 -4.26 -6.28
C ALA A 70 -14.34 -3.85 -6.08
N ALA A 71 -13.97 -2.63 -6.46
CA ALA A 71 -12.60 -2.12 -6.32
C ALA A 71 -12.16 -2.02 -4.85
N SER A 72 -13.04 -1.54 -3.96
CA SER A 72 -12.76 -1.46 -2.53
C SER A 72 -12.61 -2.85 -1.90
N LEU A 73 -13.48 -3.79 -2.28
CA LEU A 73 -13.42 -5.17 -1.79
C LEU A 73 -12.16 -5.90 -2.27
N LEU A 74 -11.83 -5.79 -3.56
CA LEU A 74 -10.59 -6.35 -4.13
C LEU A 74 -9.36 -5.80 -3.42
N THR A 75 -9.35 -4.50 -3.11
CA THR A 75 -8.25 -3.88 -2.37
C THR A 75 -8.15 -4.43 -0.94
N ALA A 76 -9.29 -4.58 -0.25
CA ALA A 76 -9.32 -5.22 1.07
C ALA A 76 -8.80 -6.66 1.03
N ILE A 77 -9.20 -7.45 0.03
CA ILE A 77 -8.72 -8.83 -0.17
C ILE A 77 -7.21 -8.84 -0.47
N GLY A 78 -6.71 -7.91 -1.29
CA GLY A 78 -5.29 -7.78 -1.59
C GLY A 78 -4.46 -7.54 -0.34
N PHE A 79 -4.87 -6.60 0.53
CA PHE A 79 -4.17 -6.37 1.80
C PHE A 79 -4.34 -7.53 2.79
N LEU A 80 -5.47 -8.24 2.78
CA LEU A 80 -5.65 -9.44 3.59
C LEU A 80 -4.69 -10.54 3.16
N PHE A 81 -4.49 -10.74 1.86
CA PHE A 81 -3.53 -11.71 1.35
C PHE A 81 -2.09 -11.33 1.72
N GLN A 82 -1.72 -10.04 1.64
CA GLN A 82 -0.41 -9.57 2.14
C GLN A 82 -0.23 -9.88 3.63
N LEU A 83 -1.26 -9.65 4.45
CA LEU A 83 -1.23 -9.97 5.87
C LEU A 83 -1.05 -11.47 6.11
N LEU A 84 -1.74 -12.33 5.35
CA LEU A 84 -1.59 -13.79 5.44
C LEU A 84 -0.20 -14.25 5.01
N LEU A 85 0.41 -13.57 4.04
CA LEU A 85 1.78 -13.83 3.61
C LEU A 85 2.79 -13.48 4.71
N ASP A 86 2.64 -12.31 5.34
CA ASP A 86 3.45 -11.91 6.50
C ASP A 86 3.29 -12.90 7.66
N LEU A 87 2.04 -13.35 7.94
CA LEU A 87 1.77 -14.37 8.96
C LEU A 87 2.46 -15.71 8.62
N HIS A 88 2.42 -16.12 7.36
CA HIS A 88 3.07 -17.35 6.91
C HIS A 88 4.59 -17.27 7.08
N ILE A 89 5.21 -16.12 6.80
CA ILE A 89 6.65 -15.88 7.01
C ILE A 89 7.01 -16.04 8.50
N ILE A 90 6.19 -15.52 9.41
CA ILE A 90 6.38 -15.67 10.86
C ILE A 90 6.26 -17.15 11.27
N ALA A 91 5.20 -17.83 10.82
CA ALA A 91 4.87 -19.19 11.25
C ALA A 91 5.83 -20.27 10.72
N PHE A 92 6.34 -20.13 9.49
CA PHE A 92 7.08 -21.19 8.80
C PHE A 92 8.57 -20.89 8.53
N HIS A 93 9.10 -19.82 9.12
CA HIS A 93 10.49 -19.34 8.97
C HIS A 93 10.88 -18.92 7.52
N GLN A 94 11.81 -17.97 7.42
CA GLN A 94 12.16 -17.23 6.19
C GLN A 94 12.73 -18.05 5.02
N ASN A 95 13.02 -19.35 5.22
CA ASN A 95 13.66 -20.19 4.20
C ASN A 95 12.69 -20.89 3.24
N ASN A 96 11.38 -20.66 3.35
CA ASN A 96 10.41 -21.26 2.44
C ASN A 96 10.47 -20.64 1.02
N PRO A 97 10.72 -21.43 -0.05
CA PRO A 97 10.71 -20.92 -1.43
C PRO A 97 9.37 -20.30 -1.84
N PHE A 98 8.24 -20.74 -1.25
CA PHE A 98 6.94 -20.08 -1.45
C PHE A 98 6.97 -18.61 -1.01
N ALA A 99 7.58 -18.31 0.14
CA ALA A 99 7.69 -16.95 0.64
C ALA A 99 8.55 -16.06 -0.28
N LYS A 100 9.59 -16.63 -0.91
CA LYS A 100 10.44 -15.91 -1.87
C LYS A 100 9.70 -15.59 -3.18
N THR A 101 9.01 -16.57 -3.76
CA THR A 101 8.30 -16.38 -5.05
C THR A 101 7.11 -15.43 -4.89
N PHE A 102 6.30 -15.61 -3.85
CA PHE A 102 5.14 -14.73 -3.62
C PHE A 102 5.55 -13.37 -3.03
N GLY A 103 6.63 -13.29 -2.27
CA GLY A 103 7.18 -12.01 -1.78
C GLY A 103 7.62 -11.07 -2.90
N ILE A 104 7.92 -11.61 -4.10
CA ILE A 104 8.25 -10.85 -5.30
C ILE A 104 7.02 -10.70 -6.21
N GLY A 105 6.21 -11.74 -6.42
CA GLY A 105 5.05 -11.63 -7.33
C GLY A 105 3.90 -10.78 -6.78
N PHE A 106 3.62 -10.91 -5.48
CA PHE A 106 2.41 -10.36 -4.89
C PHE A 106 2.37 -8.82 -4.79
N PRO A 107 3.46 -8.12 -4.43
CA PRO A 107 3.47 -6.65 -4.43
C PRO A 107 3.06 -6.03 -5.77
N PHE A 108 3.41 -6.67 -6.89
CA PHE A 108 3.00 -6.23 -8.23
C PHE A 108 1.48 -6.33 -8.43
N ILE A 109 0.89 -7.46 -8.04
CA ILE A 109 -0.57 -7.66 -8.09
C ILE A 109 -1.29 -6.63 -7.21
N LEU A 110 -0.77 -6.38 -6.01
CA LEU A 110 -1.34 -5.37 -5.10
C LEU A 110 -1.30 -3.96 -5.70
N LEU A 111 -0.21 -3.59 -6.40
CA LEU A 111 -0.12 -2.31 -7.11
C LEU A 111 -1.15 -2.20 -8.24
N ILE A 112 -1.40 -3.27 -9.00
CA ILE A 112 -2.44 -3.30 -10.04
C ILE A 112 -3.82 -3.10 -9.42
N ILE A 113 -4.12 -3.80 -8.33
CA ILE A 113 -5.39 -3.67 -7.61
C ILE A 113 -5.57 -2.22 -7.11
N LEU A 114 -4.52 -1.60 -6.58
CA LEU A 114 -4.54 -0.21 -6.14
C LEU A 114 -4.76 0.75 -7.32
N CYS A 115 -4.12 0.54 -8.46
CA CYS A 115 -4.40 1.32 -9.68
C CYS A 115 -5.89 1.25 -10.06
N TYR A 116 -6.45 0.03 -10.10
CA TYR A 116 -7.87 -0.16 -10.38
C TYR A 116 -8.77 0.57 -9.39
N PHE A 117 -8.42 0.54 -8.10
CA PHE A 117 -9.11 1.30 -7.06
C PHE A 117 -9.07 2.80 -7.31
N PHE A 118 -7.89 3.40 -7.49
CA PHE A 118 -7.78 4.85 -7.65
C PHE A 118 -8.38 5.36 -8.96
N ILE A 119 -8.32 4.58 -10.04
CA ILE A 119 -9.01 4.92 -11.31
C ILE A 119 -10.53 4.95 -11.09
N THR A 120 -11.08 3.88 -10.52
CA THR A 120 -12.51 3.77 -10.23
C THR A 120 -12.96 4.87 -9.27
N PHE A 121 -12.19 5.11 -8.20
CA PHE A 121 -12.46 6.16 -7.23
C PHE A 121 -12.45 7.56 -7.87
N ALA A 122 -11.44 7.87 -8.69
CA ALA A 122 -11.34 9.17 -9.37
C ALA A 122 -12.51 9.40 -10.33
N ARG A 123 -12.93 8.36 -11.07
CA ARG A 123 -14.10 8.43 -11.96
C ARG A 123 -15.40 8.68 -11.20
N GLU A 124 -15.55 8.06 -10.03
CA GLU A 124 -16.78 8.13 -9.23
C GLU A 124 -16.82 9.27 -8.22
N SER A 125 -15.70 9.98 -8.03
CA SER A 125 -15.65 11.19 -7.19
C SER A 125 -16.45 12.37 -7.76
N GLY A 126 -17.01 12.23 -8.99
CA GLY A 126 -17.91 13.20 -9.60
C GLY A 126 -17.28 14.58 -9.77
N GLU A 127 -18.00 15.60 -9.31
CA GLU A 127 -17.60 17.01 -9.37
C GLU A 127 -16.63 17.43 -8.25
N ASN A 128 -16.38 16.59 -7.24
CA ASN A 128 -15.42 16.93 -6.18
C ASN A 128 -13.99 16.86 -6.72
N LEU A 129 -13.55 17.98 -7.29
CA LEU A 129 -12.25 18.14 -7.94
C LEU A 129 -11.09 17.78 -6.99
N LYS A 130 -11.19 18.12 -5.70
CA LYS A 130 -10.13 17.84 -4.72
C LYS A 130 -9.96 16.34 -4.51
N LEU A 131 -11.05 15.61 -4.30
CA LEU A 131 -11.02 14.14 -4.15
C LEU A 131 -10.44 13.50 -5.40
N ARG A 132 -10.93 13.93 -6.58
CA ARG A 132 -10.48 13.41 -7.86
C ARG A 132 -8.98 13.67 -8.11
N LEU A 133 -8.50 14.89 -7.87
CA LEU A 133 -7.08 15.23 -7.99
C LEU A 133 -6.23 14.45 -7.01
N SER A 134 -6.66 14.31 -5.75
CA SER A 134 -5.93 13.53 -4.75
C SER A 134 -5.81 12.05 -5.12
N ALA A 135 -6.85 11.48 -5.73
CA ALA A 135 -6.84 10.12 -6.26
C ALA A 135 -5.90 9.99 -7.47
N PHE A 136 -5.88 10.97 -8.39
CA PHE A 136 -4.93 10.98 -9.51
C PHE A 136 -3.47 11.12 -9.07
N VAL A 137 -3.20 11.94 -8.05
CA VAL A 137 -1.85 12.10 -7.48
C VAL A 137 -1.39 10.77 -6.85
N ALA A 138 -2.26 10.10 -6.08
CA ALA A 138 -1.98 8.76 -5.57
C ALA A 138 -1.76 7.75 -6.69
N LEU A 139 -2.63 7.74 -7.71
CA LEU A 139 -2.49 6.88 -8.89
C LEU A 139 -1.14 7.08 -9.60
N GLY A 140 -0.73 8.33 -9.83
CA GLY A 140 0.55 8.64 -10.47
C GLY A 140 1.73 8.02 -9.74
N SER A 141 1.74 8.07 -8.40
CA SER A 141 2.78 7.42 -7.60
C SER A 141 2.79 5.90 -7.70
N ILE A 142 1.62 5.27 -7.83
CA ILE A 142 1.48 3.81 -7.97
C ILE A 142 1.91 3.37 -9.36
N VAL A 143 1.53 4.11 -10.40
CA VAL A 143 1.96 3.85 -11.78
C VAL A 143 3.47 3.98 -11.89
N LEU A 144 4.07 5.02 -11.31
CA LEU A 144 5.53 5.15 -11.25
C LEU A 144 6.17 3.95 -10.55
N SER A 145 5.57 3.50 -9.44
CA SER A 145 6.04 2.31 -8.70
C SER A 145 5.96 1.03 -9.54
N LEU A 146 4.88 0.85 -10.31
CA LEU A 146 4.72 -0.27 -11.24
C LEU A 146 5.79 -0.27 -12.33
N VAL A 147 6.04 0.88 -12.94
CA VAL A 147 7.07 1.02 -13.99
C VAL A 147 8.44 0.66 -13.41
N ILE A 148 8.77 1.15 -12.23
CA ILE A 148 10.05 0.84 -11.60
C ILE A 148 10.13 -0.64 -11.22
N TYR A 149 9.03 -1.21 -10.71
CA TYR A 149 8.95 -2.65 -10.42
C TYR A 149 9.19 -3.51 -11.66
N LEU A 150 8.60 -3.14 -12.80
CA LEU A 150 8.80 -3.81 -14.09
C LEU A 150 10.25 -3.70 -14.56
N ILE A 151 10.85 -2.52 -14.44
CA ILE A 151 12.27 -2.32 -14.77
C ILE A 151 13.16 -3.23 -13.91
N LEU A 152 12.89 -3.32 -12.60
CA LEU A 152 13.61 -4.20 -11.68
C LEU A 152 13.47 -5.67 -12.07
N MET A 153 12.23 -6.13 -12.30
CA MET A 153 11.94 -7.52 -12.71
C MET A 153 12.60 -7.88 -14.05
N PHE A 154 12.51 -6.99 -15.04
CA PHE A 154 13.09 -7.23 -16.36
C PHE A 154 14.62 -7.33 -16.32
N ASN A 155 15.27 -6.44 -15.57
CA ASN A 155 16.72 -6.51 -15.41
C ASN A 155 17.18 -7.73 -14.60
N PHE A 156 16.42 -8.12 -13.57
CA PHE A 156 16.66 -9.35 -12.83
C PHE A 156 16.60 -10.58 -13.75
N TYR A 157 15.57 -10.65 -14.60
CA TYR A 157 15.39 -11.75 -15.56
C TYR A 157 16.49 -11.79 -16.62
N LEU A 158 16.99 -10.63 -17.05
CA LEU A 158 18.12 -10.53 -17.99
C LEU A 158 19.50 -10.78 -17.35
N GLY A 159 19.57 -11.14 -16.07
CA GLY A 159 20.83 -11.38 -15.35
C GLY A 159 21.70 -10.12 -15.22
N ARG A 160 21.16 -8.94 -15.48
CA ARG A 160 21.89 -7.68 -15.39
C ARG A 160 21.96 -7.25 -13.92
N LYS A 161 23.17 -7.02 -13.41
CA LYS A 161 23.36 -6.41 -12.09
C LYS A 161 22.89 -4.95 -12.16
N LEU A 162 21.66 -4.70 -11.72
CA LEU A 162 21.24 -3.35 -11.38
C LEU A 162 21.94 -2.96 -10.08
N THR A 163 22.86 -2.01 -10.15
CA THR A 163 23.22 -1.18 -8.97
C THR A 163 22.04 -0.25 -8.69
N PHE A 164 20.97 -0.80 -8.10
CA PHE A 164 19.86 0.04 -7.66
C PHE A 164 20.37 0.89 -6.51
N ASN A 165 20.52 2.19 -6.78
CA ASN A 165 20.95 3.13 -5.75
C ASN A 165 19.86 3.15 -4.67
N VAL A 166 20.20 2.80 -3.44
CA VAL A 166 19.30 2.80 -2.27
C VAL A 166 18.53 4.12 -2.18
N SER A 167 19.17 5.22 -2.60
CA SER A 167 18.57 6.56 -2.69
C SER A 167 17.33 6.63 -3.59
N LEU A 168 17.30 5.93 -4.73
CA LEU A 168 16.12 5.88 -5.61
C LEU A 168 14.96 5.16 -4.94
N GLY A 169 15.23 4.06 -4.24
CA GLY A 169 14.21 3.32 -3.47
C GLY A 169 13.54 4.19 -2.40
N ILE A 170 14.36 4.94 -1.65
CA ILE A 170 13.88 5.86 -0.61
C ILE A 170 13.01 6.98 -1.22
N ILE A 171 13.44 7.58 -2.33
CA ILE A 171 12.67 8.64 -3.01
C ILE A 171 11.29 8.11 -3.43
N ILE A 172 11.23 6.91 -4.02
CA ILE A 172 9.97 6.30 -4.47
C ILE A 172 9.06 6.01 -3.28
N PHE A 173 9.57 5.37 -2.22
CA PHE A 173 8.77 5.09 -1.03
C PHE A 173 8.26 6.35 -0.35
N THR A 174 9.08 7.40 -0.31
CA THR A 174 8.72 8.71 0.23
C THR A 174 7.61 9.35 -0.59
N LEU A 175 7.72 9.28 -1.92
CA LEU A 175 6.69 9.82 -2.82
C LEU A 175 5.37 9.06 -2.68
N ILE A 176 5.37 7.72 -2.68
CA ILE A 176 4.18 6.89 -2.44
C ILE A 176 3.53 7.27 -1.11
N PHE A 177 4.34 7.41 -0.05
CA PHE A 177 3.85 7.75 1.27
C PHE A 177 3.13 9.10 1.27
N PHE A 178 3.77 10.16 0.78
CA PHE A 178 3.16 11.49 0.78
C PHE A 178 1.91 11.57 -0.09
N THR A 179 1.88 10.92 -1.26
CA THR A 179 0.69 10.93 -2.13
C THR A 179 -0.48 10.16 -1.52
N HIS A 180 -0.22 9.02 -0.84
CA HIS A 180 -1.27 8.28 -0.14
C HIS A 180 -1.79 9.07 1.06
N ILE A 181 -0.90 9.63 1.88
CA ILE A 181 -1.29 10.47 3.03
C ILE A 181 -2.10 11.67 2.55
N TYR A 182 -1.67 12.35 1.48
CA TYR A 182 -2.42 13.43 0.86
C TYR A 182 -3.83 12.98 0.47
N PHE A 183 -3.96 11.84 -0.21
CA PHE A 183 -5.26 11.25 -0.53
C PHE A 183 -6.11 11.02 0.72
N TYR A 184 -5.59 10.36 1.76
CA TYR A 184 -6.37 10.06 2.96
C TYR A 184 -6.77 11.31 3.75
N ILE A 185 -5.94 12.35 3.77
CA ILE A 185 -6.27 13.63 4.41
C ILE A 185 -7.39 14.34 3.64
N ILE A 186 -7.27 14.43 2.31
CA ILE A 186 -8.32 15.02 1.47
C ILE A 186 -9.61 14.19 1.58
N PHE A 187 -9.49 12.87 1.54
CA PHE A 187 -10.61 11.95 1.75
C PHE A 187 -11.30 12.21 3.10
N TYR A 188 -10.54 12.31 4.19
CA TYR A 188 -11.09 12.58 5.52
C TYR A 188 -11.88 13.90 5.58
N ARG A 189 -11.36 14.95 4.94
CA ARG A 189 -11.97 16.29 4.91
C ARG A 189 -13.24 16.32 4.06
N GLU A 190 -13.20 15.70 2.89
CA GLU A 190 -14.24 15.81 1.87
C GLU A 190 -15.24 14.63 1.87
N ILE A 191 -15.12 13.70 2.82
CA ILE A 191 -15.96 12.49 2.93
C ILE A 191 -17.46 12.77 3.03
N ASP A 192 -17.84 13.92 3.60
CA ASP A 192 -19.24 14.29 3.76
C ASP A 192 -19.87 14.71 2.41
N ALA A 193 -19.05 15.12 1.43
CA ALA A 193 -19.47 15.39 0.06
C ALA A 193 -19.71 14.11 -0.77
N LEU A 194 -19.34 12.93 -0.27
CA LEU A 194 -19.61 11.63 -0.92
C LEU A 194 -20.95 11.00 -0.51
N LYS A 195 -21.62 11.55 0.51
CA LYS A 195 -22.98 11.11 0.91
C LYS A 195 -24.02 11.58 -0.08
#